data_AF-A0A3R8HP83-F1
#
_entry.id   AF-A0A3R8HP83-F1
#
_cell.length_a   1.000
_cell.length_b   1.000
_cell.length_c   1.000
_cell.angle_alpha   90.00
_cell.angle_beta   90.00
_cell.angle_gamma   90.00
#
_symmetry.space_group_name_H-M   'P 1'
#
loop_
_entity.id
_entity.type
_entity.pdbx_description
1 polymer ?
#
loop_
_entity_poly.entity_id
_entity_poly.type
_entity_poly.pdbx_seq_one_letter_code
_entity_poly.pdbx_strand_id
1 'polypeptide(L)'
;MSMDFYYLPKEYQQTHKMCFELIGQIEEFLVRDEYKFLQVTTYPIDEVEIPNIQKEDFDVWDYLREHNQAGFRLQLNKSIILGLLKDFCYFMQESLDCSNKMRLVVAYALLRRPLVDNLKILLRFVYDDNFYDDFIKRNDYDPAHLNDDTLREYLDKTDSIRMANSIKGSFIYECIYKKENMGSILNLSNRAIHPVTTRPWNKTGEMNFNFMFATHADIEHLWQHYYAYLPAILLFYVELFNNTIFCLFESEIDKDLYPKKIEKIVDIMQKKPSKTQ
;
A
#
# COMPACT_ATOMS: atom_id res chain seq x y z
N MET A 1 -18.97 -0.06 12.83
CA MET A 1 -18.48 0.55 14.09
C MET A 1 -18.74 2.04 14.03
N SER A 2 -19.29 2.67 15.07
CA SER A 2 -19.29 4.13 15.16
C SER A 2 -17.84 4.59 15.33
N MET A 3 -17.37 5.44 14.42
CA MET A 3 -16.03 6.00 14.49
C MET A 3 -16.05 7.23 15.41
N ASP A 4 -15.31 7.15 16.50
CA ASP A 4 -15.20 8.26 17.45
C ASP A 4 -14.15 9.26 16.97
N PHE A 5 -14.53 10.54 16.92
CA PHE A 5 -13.63 11.63 16.57
C PHE A 5 -13.13 12.33 17.83
N TYR A 6 -11.80 12.41 17.99
CA TYR A 6 -11.19 13.03 19.16
C TYR A 6 -10.88 14.50 18.90
N TYR A 7 -9.86 14.75 18.08
CA TYR A 7 -9.36 16.10 17.79
C TYR A 7 -9.51 16.46 16.31
N LEU A 8 -10.01 15.54 15.48
CA LEU A 8 -10.16 15.74 14.05
C LEU A 8 -11.18 16.84 13.73
N PRO A 9 -10.80 17.91 13.01
CA PRO A 9 -11.72 18.96 12.61
C PRO A 9 -12.90 18.42 11.79
N LYS A 10 -14.11 18.98 12.02
CA LYS A 10 -15.36 18.53 11.39
C LYS A 10 -15.29 18.45 9.86
N GLU A 11 -14.57 19.38 9.23
CA GLU A 11 -14.38 19.44 7.79
C GLU A 11 -13.67 18.20 7.21
N TYR A 12 -12.82 17.53 7.99
CA TYR A 12 -12.10 16.33 7.56
C TYR A 12 -12.77 15.02 7.93
N GLN A 13 -13.77 15.02 8.82
CA GLN A 13 -14.37 13.80 9.36
C GLN A 13 -15.00 12.91 8.29
N GLN A 14 -15.66 13.50 7.29
CA GLN A 14 -16.23 12.70 6.20
C GLN A 14 -15.14 12.07 5.32
N THR A 15 -14.14 12.87 4.93
CA THR A 15 -13.01 12.39 4.12
C THR A 15 -12.24 11.30 4.86
N HIS A 16 -12.09 11.43 6.18
CA HIS A 16 -11.48 10.43 7.04
C HIS A 16 -12.25 9.11 7.06
N LYS A 17 -13.58 9.15 7.20
CA LYS A 17 -14.42 7.93 7.09
C LYS A 17 -14.27 7.27 5.73
N MET A 18 -14.30 8.06 4.65
CA MET A 18 -14.11 7.56 3.29
C MET A 18 -12.74 6.88 3.14
N CYS A 19 -11.67 7.44 3.72
CA CYS A 19 -10.35 6.82 3.71
C CYS A 19 -10.36 5.45 4.42
N PHE A 20 -11.01 5.34 5.58
CA PHE A 20 -11.18 4.07 6.27
C PHE A 20 -12.01 3.06 5.46
N GLU A 21 -13.07 3.50 4.79
CA GLU A 21 -13.88 2.62 3.92
C GLU A 21 -13.07 2.10 2.72
N LEU A 22 -12.23 2.94 2.10
CA LEU A 22 -11.31 2.54 1.03
C LEU A 22 -10.27 1.53 1.52
N ILE A 23 -9.67 1.76 2.69
CA ILE A 23 -8.77 0.77 3.31
C ILE A 23 -9.50 -0.53 3.60
N GLY A 24 -10.76 -0.45 4.04
CA GLY A 24 -11.63 -1.60 4.24
C GLY A 24 -11.80 -2.45 2.97
N GLN A 25 -11.85 -1.83 1.78
CA GLN A 25 -11.89 -2.59 0.52
C GLN A 25 -10.63 -3.42 0.28
N ILE A 26 -9.47 -2.96 0.74
CA ILE A 26 -8.20 -3.70 0.65
C ILE A 26 -8.14 -4.75 1.76
N GLU A 27 -8.58 -4.41 2.98
CA GLU A 27 -8.62 -5.31 4.13
C GLU A 27 -9.53 -6.52 3.90
N GLU A 28 -10.58 -6.40 3.08
CA GLU A 28 -11.41 -7.54 2.70
C GLU A 28 -10.59 -8.74 2.20
N PHE A 29 -9.49 -8.52 1.45
CA PHE A 29 -8.61 -9.60 0.99
C PHE A 29 -7.93 -10.38 2.13
N LEU A 30 -7.85 -9.79 3.32
CA LEU A 30 -7.23 -10.39 4.51
C LEU A 30 -8.27 -11.06 5.43
N VAL A 31 -9.51 -10.57 5.46
CA VAL A 31 -10.47 -10.96 6.51
C VAL A 31 -11.67 -11.76 5.99
N ARG A 32 -11.98 -11.67 4.70
CA ARG A 32 -13.16 -12.33 4.15
C ARG A 32 -12.85 -13.75 3.66
N ASP A 33 -13.77 -14.67 3.93
CA ASP A 33 -13.63 -16.08 3.58
C ASP A 33 -13.47 -16.31 2.07
N GLU A 34 -14.09 -15.46 1.23
CA GLU A 34 -13.97 -15.56 -0.22
C GLU A 34 -12.53 -15.35 -0.73
N TYR A 35 -11.65 -14.76 0.07
CA TYR A 35 -10.23 -14.55 -0.27
C TYR A 35 -9.27 -15.44 0.53
N LYS A 36 -9.80 -16.43 1.25
CA LYS A 36 -8.98 -17.35 2.07
C LYS A 36 -7.95 -18.13 1.26
N PHE A 37 -8.17 -18.29 -0.05
CA PHE A 37 -7.19 -18.88 -0.96
C PHE A 37 -5.85 -18.12 -0.98
N LEU A 38 -5.82 -16.82 -0.66
CA LEU A 38 -4.56 -16.08 -0.53
C LEU A 38 -3.71 -16.58 0.65
N GLN A 39 -4.35 -17.12 1.69
CA GLN A 39 -3.72 -17.52 2.96
C GLN A 39 -3.44 -19.02 3.03
N VAL A 40 -4.24 -19.81 2.32
CA VAL A 40 -4.16 -21.27 2.34
C VAL A 40 -3.95 -21.76 0.92
N THR A 41 -2.87 -22.51 0.72
CA THR A 41 -2.62 -23.24 -0.53
C THR A 41 -2.57 -24.72 -0.23
N THR A 42 -3.30 -25.50 -1.02
CA THR A 42 -3.31 -26.97 -0.93
C THR A 42 -2.65 -27.54 -2.17
N TYR A 43 -1.72 -28.47 -1.97
CA TYR A 43 -1.08 -29.20 -3.06
C TYR A 43 -1.42 -30.69 -2.94
N PRO A 44 -1.84 -31.35 -4.03
CA PRO A 44 -1.86 -32.80 -4.05
C PRO A 44 -0.43 -33.31 -3.92
N ILE A 45 -0.25 -34.34 -3.10
CA ILE A 45 1.04 -34.99 -2.85
C ILE A 45 0.84 -36.47 -3.15
N ASP A 46 1.78 -37.07 -3.88
CA ASP A 46 1.76 -38.51 -4.13
C ASP A 46 2.25 -39.27 -2.89
N GLU A 47 1.70 -40.46 -2.62
CA GLU A 47 2.06 -41.25 -1.43
C GLU A 47 3.58 -41.53 -1.32
N VAL A 48 4.26 -41.60 -2.46
CA VAL A 48 5.71 -41.81 -2.56
C VAL A 48 6.54 -40.61 -2.08
N GLU A 49 5.96 -39.42 -2.02
CA GLU A 49 6.62 -38.19 -1.57
C GLU A 49 6.46 -37.97 -0.05
N ILE A 50 5.49 -38.65 0.59
CA ILE A 50 5.23 -38.55 2.04
C ILE A 50 6.49 -38.76 2.89
N PRO A 51 7.35 -39.76 2.63
CA PRO A 51 8.58 -39.94 3.41
C PRO A 51 9.57 -38.76 3.30
N ASN A 52 9.57 -38.02 2.18
CA ASN A 52 10.41 -36.83 2.02
C ASN A 52 9.88 -35.64 2.82
N ILE A 53 8.56 -35.53 2.97
CA ILE A 53 7.89 -34.45 3.70
C ILE A 53 7.91 -34.68 5.22
N GLN A 54 7.94 -35.94 5.65
CA GLN A 54 8.00 -36.31 7.07
C GLN A 54 9.41 -36.22 7.68
N LYS A 55 10.42 -35.77 6.94
CA LYS A 55 11.77 -35.57 7.48
C LYS A 55 11.78 -34.41 8.47
N GLU A 56 12.61 -34.52 9.50
CA GLU A 56 12.73 -33.48 10.54
C GLU A 56 13.25 -32.13 10.01
N ASP A 57 13.98 -32.15 8.89
CA ASP A 57 14.57 -30.98 8.22
C ASP A 57 13.77 -30.52 6.99
N PHE A 58 12.51 -30.95 6.85
CA PHE A 58 11.68 -30.57 5.71
C PHE A 58 11.45 -29.04 5.65
N ASP A 59 11.91 -28.44 4.55
CA ASP A 59 11.58 -27.07 4.16
C ASP A 59 10.65 -27.07 2.95
N VAL A 60 9.49 -26.44 3.12
CA VAL A 60 8.45 -26.39 2.08
C VAL A 60 8.89 -25.59 0.84
N TRP A 61 9.77 -24.59 1.01
CA TRP A 61 10.23 -23.77 -0.12
C TRP A 61 11.24 -24.52 -0.96
N ASP A 62 12.17 -25.24 -0.33
CA ASP A 62 13.13 -26.09 -1.04
C ASP A 62 12.39 -27.23 -1.76
N TYR A 63 11.43 -27.87 -1.10
CA TYR A 63 10.60 -28.89 -1.73
C TYR A 63 9.84 -28.38 -2.96
N LEU A 64 9.12 -27.26 -2.83
CA LEU A 64 8.39 -26.68 -3.95
C LEU A 64 9.35 -26.24 -5.07
N ARG A 65 10.54 -25.74 -4.74
CA ARG A 65 11.54 -25.36 -5.74
C ARG A 65 12.06 -26.59 -6.50
N GLU A 66 12.26 -27.71 -5.84
CA GLU A 66 12.80 -28.91 -6.50
C GLU A 66 11.73 -29.68 -7.29
N HIS A 67 10.52 -29.78 -6.75
CA HIS A 67 9.49 -30.70 -7.25
C HIS A 67 8.26 -30.02 -7.87
N ASN A 68 7.99 -28.75 -7.57
CA ASN A 68 6.80 -28.05 -8.06
C ASN A 68 7.03 -26.55 -8.26
N GLN A 69 7.74 -26.19 -9.33
CA GLN A 69 8.06 -24.79 -9.65
C GLN A 69 6.83 -23.88 -9.78
N ALA A 70 5.71 -24.39 -10.30
CA ALA A 70 4.47 -23.64 -10.38
C ALA A 70 3.89 -23.36 -8.98
N GLY A 71 3.92 -24.36 -8.10
CA GLY A 71 3.52 -24.21 -6.69
C GLY A 71 4.42 -23.25 -5.93
N PHE A 72 5.75 -23.34 -6.13
CA PHE A 72 6.71 -22.40 -5.57
C PHE A 72 6.38 -20.95 -5.98
N ARG A 73 6.14 -20.72 -7.28
CA ARG A 73 5.75 -19.40 -7.81
C ARG A 73 4.44 -18.91 -7.20
N LEU A 74 3.42 -19.76 -7.15
CA LEU A 74 2.12 -19.40 -6.58
C LEU A 74 2.24 -19.00 -5.11
N GLN A 75 2.97 -19.80 -4.31
CA GLN A 75 3.14 -19.54 -2.88
C GLN A 75 3.97 -18.27 -2.63
N LEU A 76 4.99 -18.03 -3.46
CA LEU A 76 5.78 -16.80 -3.42
C LEU A 76 4.89 -15.57 -3.69
N ASN A 77 4.05 -15.63 -4.73
CA ASN A 77 3.14 -14.54 -5.08
C ASN A 77 2.15 -14.24 -3.96
N LYS A 78 1.54 -15.28 -3.37
CA LYS A 78 0.65 -15.14 -2.21
C LYS A 78 1.37 -14.51 -1.02
N SER A 79 2.60 -14.94 -0.74
CA SER A 79 3.38 -14.43 0.38
C SER A 79 3.73 -12.94 0.22
N ILE A 80 4.15 -12.53 -0.98
CA ILE A 80 4.44 -11.13 -1.31
C ILE A 80 3.17 -10.29 -1.19
N ILE A 81 2.07 -10.71 -1.81
CA ILE A 81 0.79 -9.98 -1.79
C ILE A 81 0.25 -9.84 -0.37
N LEU A 82 0.22 -10.93 0.41
CA LEU A 82 -0.24 -10.86 1.80
C LEU A 82 0.64 -9.96 2.66
N GLY A 83 1.96 -9.98 2.46
CA GLY A 83 2.87 -9.07 3.16
C GLY A 83 2.56 -7.61 2.84
N LEU A 84 2.40 -7.28 1.56
CA LEU A 84 2.07 -5.92 1.11
C LEU A 84 0.69 -5.46 1.62
N LEU A 85 -0.32 -6.33 1.57
CA LEU A 85 -1.68 -6.04 2.07
C LEU A 85 -1.67 -5.76 3.58
N LYS A 86 -1.00 -6.61 4.37
CA LYS A 86 -0.92 -6.44 5.84
C LYS A 86 -0.22 -5.16 6.22
N ASP A 87 0.96 -4.92 5.65
CA ASP A 87 1.70 -3.68 5.89
C ASP A 87 0.86 -2.47 5.49
N PHE A 88 0.18 -2.52 4.33
CA PHE A 88 -0.67 -1.43 3.90
C PHE A 88 -1.82 -1.18 4.89
N CYS A 89 -2.63 -2.18 5.21
CA CYS A 89 -3.77 -2.02 6.09
C CYS A 89 -3.35 -1.49 7.47
N TYR A 90 -2.37 -2.13 8.11
CA TYR A 90 -1.95 -1.75 9.47
C TYR A 90 -1.36 -0.35 9.52
N PHE A 91 -0.42 -0.01 8.63
CA PHE A 91 0.19 1.32 8.67
C PHE A 91 -0.81 2.43 8.30
N MET A 92 -1.72 2.18 7.35
CA MET A 92 -2.69 3.19 6.93
C MET A 92 -3.80 3.42 7.96
N GLN A 93 -4.30 2.35 8.61
CA GLN A 93 -5.27 2.47 9.71
C GLN A 93 -4.65 3.21 10.89
N GLU A 94 -3.45 2.83 11.32
CA GLU A 94 -2.74 3.52 12.42
C GLU A 94 -2.40 4.98 12.08
N SER A 95 -2.07 5.26 10.81
CA SER A 95 -1.84 6.63 10.35
C SER A 95 -3.11 7.49 10.44
N LEU A 96 -4.26 6.96 10.03
CA LEU A 96 -5.54 7.64 10.18
C LEU A 96 -5.88 7.85 11.66
N ASP A 97 -5.70 6.84 12.50
CA ASP A 97 -5.92 6.96 13.95
C ASP A 97 -5.03 8.02 14.60
N CYS A 98 -3.76 8.09 14.18
CA CYS A 98 -2.86 9.16 14.60
C CYS A 98 -3.37 10.54 14.16
N SER A 99 -3.87 10.66 12.92
CA SER A 99 -4.50 11.89 12.42
C SER A 99 -5.72 12.29 13.25
N ASN A 100 -6.57 11.35 13.64
CA ASN A 100 -7.74 11.59 14.49
C ASN A 100 -7.33 12.10 15.89
N LYS A 101 -6.19 11.64 16.39
CA LYS A 101 -5.60 12.01 17.68
C LYS A 101 -4.70 13.27 17.62
N MET A 102 -4.70 14.02 16.51
CA MET A 102 -3.84 15.21 16.28
C MET A 102 -2.32 14.89 16.26
N ARG A 103 -1.94 13.63 16.04
CA ARG A 103 -0.54 13.17 16.02
C ARG A 103 0.00 13.09 14.59
N LEU A 104 -0.06 14.19 13.85
CA LEU A 104 0.17 14.17 12.40
C LEU A 104 1.61 13.85 12.02
N VAL A 105 2.57 14.26 12.85
CA VAL A 105 3.97 13.86 12.67
C VAL A 105 4.09 12.33 12.65
N VAL A 106 3.45 11.64 13.60
CA VAL A 106 3.44 10.17 13.64
C VAL A 106 2.68 9.60 12.45
N ALA A 107 1.54 10.19 12.06
CA ALA A 107 0.81 9.78 10.87
C ALA A 107 1.69 9.80 9.61
N TYR A 108 2.40 10.91 9.34
CA TYR A 108 3.30 10.99 8.18
C TYR A 108 4.50 10.04 8.26
N ALA A 109 5.01 9.74 9.46
CA ALA A 109 6.05 8.71 9.61
C ALA A 109 5.52 7.33 9.19
N LEU A 110 4.29 6.99 9.59
CA LEU A 110 3.63 5.73 9.25
C LEU A 110 3.35 5.60 7.74
N LEU A 111 3.00 6.71 7.06
CA LEU A 111 2.75 6.68 5.61
C LEU A 111 3.96 6.23 4.78
N ARG A 112 5.19 6.37 5.28
CA ARG A 112 6.40 6.08 4.50
C ARG A 112 6.41 4.65 3.96
N ARG A 113 6.28 3.67 4.85
CA ARG A 113 6.46 2.27 4.50
C ARG A 113 5.47 1.80 3.43
N PRO A 114 4.14 1.98 3.58
CA PRO A 114 3.20 1.59 2.54
C PRO A 114 3.35 2.45 1.28
N LEU A 115 3.45 3.78 1.40
CA LEU A 115 3.32 4.66 0.23
C LEU A 115 4.60 4.89 -0.56
N VAL A 116 5.76 4.96 0.10
CA VAL A 116 7.05 5.32 -0.51
C VAL A 116 7.89 4.09 -0.83
N ASP A 117 7.89 3.10 0.05
CA ASP A 117 8.77 1.94 -0.06
C ASP A 117 8.01 0.75 -0.70
N ASN A 118 6.89 0.33 -0.10
CA ASN A 118 6.14 -0.84 -0.55
C ASN A 118 5.45 -0.66 -1.92
N LEU A 119 5.08 0.57 -2.32
CA LEU A 119 4.55 0.80 -3.66
C LEU A 119 5.54 0.41 -4.75
N LYS A 120 6.83 0.69 -4.56
CA LYS A 120 7.86 0.35 -5.54
C LYS A 120 8.00 -1.16 -5.66
N ILE A 121 7.93 -1.86 -4.53
CA ILE A 121 7.92 -3.34 -4.50
C ILE A 121 6.72 -3.84 -5.29
N LEU A 122 5.51 -3.31 -5.05
CA LEU A 122 4.29 -3.69 -5.77
C LEU A 122 4.40 -3.42 -7.28
N LEU A 123 4.89 -2.23 -7.67
CA LEU A 123 5.05 -1.88 -9.08
C LEU A 123 6.07 -2.77 -9.79
N ARG A 124 7.22 -3.06 -9.15
CA ARG A 124 8.19 -4.03 -9.70
C ARG A 124 7.58 -5.42 -9.80
N PHE A 125 6.90 -5.87 -8.76
CA PHE A 125 6.25 -7.17 -8.74
C PHE A 125 5.24 -7.34 -9.90
N VAL A 126 4.58 -6.25 -10.31
CA VAL A 126 3.60 -6.26 -11.40
C VAL A 126 4.23 -6.06 -12.80
N TYR A 127 5.27 -5.23 -12.93
CA TYR A 127 5.74 -4.74 -14.24
C TYR A 127 7.21 -5.05 -14.58
N ASP A 128 7.99 -5.56 -13.64
CA ASP A 128 9.39 -5.91 -13.87
C ASP A 128 9.50 -7.41 -14.17
N ASP A 129 9.73 -7.75 -15.44
CA ASP A 129 9.88 -9.12 -15.90
C ASP A 129 11.02 -9.88 -15.19
N ASN A 130 12.03 -9.15 -14.70
CA ASN A 130 13.18 -9.73 -14.00
C ASN A 130 12.98 -9.78 -12.47
N PHE A 131 11.88 -9.25 -11.95
CA PHE A 131 11.63 -9.11 -10.51
C PHE A 131 11.94 -10.41 -9.75
N TYR A 132 11.43 -11.53 -10.26
CA TYR A 132 11.56 -12.81 -9.61
C TYR A 132 12.98 -13.37 -9.62
N ASP A 133 13.69 -13.22 -10.74
CA ASP A 133 15.06 -13.70 -10.86
C ASP A 133 15.97 -12.92 -9.92
N ASP A 134 15.80 -11.59 -9.89
CA ASP A 134 16.51 -10.73 -8.96
C ASP A 134 16.15 -11.04 -7.50
N PHE A 135 14.87 -11.18 -7.18
CA PHE A 135 14.40 -11.43 -5.80
C PHE A 135 14.87 -12.76 -5.22
N ILE A 136 15.00 -13.81 -6.06
CA ILE A 136 15.39 -15.15 -5.59
C ILE A 136 16.91 -15.33 -5.61
N LYS A 137 17.61 -14.81 -6.64
CA LYS A 137 18.99 -15.20 -6.93
C LYS A 137 20.02 -14.19 -6.44
N ARG A 138 19.63 -12.94 -6.16
CA ARG A 138 20.57 -11.87 -5.80
C ARG A 138 20.48 -11.49 -4.33
N ASN A 139 21.60 -11.62 -3.64
CA ASN A 139 21.71 -11.25 -2.22
C ASN A 139 21.75 -9.73 -1.97
N ASP A 140 22.05 -8.92 -3.00
CA ASP A 140 22.17 -7.47 -2.93
C ASP A 140 20.93 -6.73 -3.48
N TYR A 141 19.89 -7.47 -3.87
CA TYR A 141 18.72 -6.89 -4.50
C TYR A 141 17.82 -6.21 -3.46
N ASP A 142 17.66 -4.89 -3.61
CA ASP A 142 16.69 -4.09 -2.86
C ASP A 142 15.43 -3.85 -3.70
N PRO A 143 14.32 -4.58 -3.46
CA PRO A 143 13.09 -4.41 -4.22
C PRO A 143 12.40 -3.05 -3.97
N ALA A 144 12.76 -2.34 -2.89
CA ALA A 144 12.26 -0.99 -2.61
C ALA A 144 13.09 0.09 -3.31
N HIS A 145 14.23 -0.27 -3.93
CA HIS A 145 15.01 0.65 -4.73
C HIS A 145 14.51 0.66 -6.18
N LEU A 146 14.04 1.82 -6.65
CA LEU A 146 13.63 2.06 -8.03
C LEU A 146 14.04 3.48 -8.41
N ASN A 147 14.68 3.64 -9.57
CA ASN A 147 15.05 4.96 -10.06
C ASN A 147 13.80 5.75 -10.50
N ASP A 148 13.91 7.09 -10.52
CA ASP A 148 12.77 7.97 -10.76
C ASP A 148 12.12 7.77 -12.15
N ASP A 149 12.90 7.44 -13.18
CA ASP A 149 12.38 7.26 -14.55
C ASP A 149 11.57 5.96 -14.68
N THR A 150 12.12 4.83 -14.20
CA THR A 150 11.39 3.56 -14.18
C THR A 150 10.18 3.60 -13.26
N LEU A 151 10.26 4.32 -12.13
CA LEU A 151 9.11 4.52 -11.25
C LEU A 151 7.97 5.25 -11.95
N ARG A 152 8.27 6.31 -12.71
CA ARG A 152 7.25 7.02 -13.51
C ARG A 152 6.67 6.13 -14.58
N GLU A 153 7.52 5.40 -15.32
CA GLU A 153 7.07 4.46 -16.34
C GLU A 153 6.08 3.43 -15.78
N TYR A 154 6.40 2.81 -14.64
CA TYR A 154 5.52 1.82 -14.03
C TYR A 154 4.23 2.44 -13.51
N LEU A 155 4.28 3.64 -12.92
CA LEU A 155 3.08 4.37 -12.52
C LEU A 155 2.19 4.70 -13.72
N ASP A 156 2.77 5.16 -14.83
CA ASP A 156 2.00 5.49 -16.04
C ASP A 156 1.36 4.24 -16.67
N LYS A 157 2.01 3.07 -16.61
CA LYS A 157 1.41 1.79 -17.04
C LYS A 157 0.12 1.46 -16.27
N THR A 158 0.03 1.86 -15.00
CA THR A 158 -1.18 1.60 -14.19
C THR A 158 -2.42 2.32 -14.71
N ASP A 159 -2.28 3.42 -15.47
CA ASP A 159 -3.41 4.19 -15.98
C ASP A 159 -4.29 3.36 -16.94
N SER A 160 -3.71 2.35 -17.59
CA SER A 160 -4.41 1.50 -18.56
C SER A 160 -5.29 0.42 -17.93
N ILE A 161 -5.02 0.05 -16.66
CA ILE A 161 -5.71 -1.04 -15.94
C ILE A 161 -6.71 -0.50 -14.90
N ARG A 162 -6.68 0.80 -14.66
CA ARG A 162 -7.46 1.48 -13.61
C ARG A 162 -8.74 2.09 -14.16
N MET A 163 -9.76 2.18 -13.32
CA MET A 163 -11.05 2.76 -13.69
C MET A 163 -11.07 4.27 -13.47
N ALA A 164 -10.47 4.74 -12.38
CA ALA A 164 -10.38 6.16 -12.05
C ALA A 164 -9.32 6.87 -12.91
N ASN A 165 -9.62 7.06 -14.20
CA ASN A 165 -8.76 7.70 -15.19
C ASN A 165 -8.40 9.16 -14.87
N SER A 166 -9.11 9.80 -13.94
CA SER A 166 -8.81 11.15 -13.46
C SER A 166 -7.57 11.22 -12.56
N ILE A 167 -7.19 10.11 -11.92
CA ILE A 167 -6.00 10.01 -11.08
C ILE A 167 -4.91 9.32 -11.91
N LYS A 168 -4.01 10.12 -12.50
CA LYS A 168 -2.93 9.62 -13.35
C LYS A 168 -1.74 9.12 -12.54
N GLY A 169 -0.97 8.18 -13.09
CA GLY A 169 0.31 7.73 -12.54
C GLY A 169 1.25 8.91 -12.24
N SER A 170 1.31 9.89 -13.14
CA SER A 170 2.04 11.14 -12.96
C SER A 170 1.59 11.95 -11.73
N PHE A 171 0.28 12.01 -11.44
CA PHE A 171 -0.23 12.65 -10.22
C PHE A 171 0.21 11.89 -8.96
N ILE A 172 0.17 10.56 -8.98
CA ILE A 172 0.65 9.73 -7.86
C ILE A 172 2.15 9.96 -7.63
N TYR A 173 2.93 10.06 -8.70
CA TYR A 173 4.34 10.44 -8.61
C TYR A 173 4.54 11.81 -7.95
N GLU A 174 3.76 12.81 -8.36
CA GLU A 174 3.83 14.17 -7.83
C GLU A 174 3.49 14.25 -6.34
N CYS A 175 2.44 13.54 -5.91
CA CYS A 175 2.01 13.52 -4.51
C CYS A 175 2.96 12.73 -3.61
N ILE A 176 3.52 11.61 -4.08
CA ILE A 176 4.30 10.72 -3.23
C ILE A 176 5.80 10.99 -3.33
N TYR A 177 6.36 11.15 -4.53
CA TYR A 177 7.80 11.01 -4.78
C TYR A 177 8.52 12.27 -5.22
N LYS A 178 7.82 13.26 -5.77
CA LYS A 178 8.43 14.45 -6.35
C LYS A 178 9.27 15.19 -5.29
N LYS A 179 10.59 15.14 -5.45
CA LYS A 179 11.58 15.70 -4.52
C LYS A 179 11.44 17.22 -4.43
N GLU A 180 11.14 17.88 -5.54
CA GLU A 180 10.96 19.34 -5.59
C GLU A 180 9.64 19.80 -4.95
N ASN A 181 8.68 18.88 -4.77
CA ASN A 181 7.45 19.16 -4.04
C ASN A 181 7.72 18.98 -2.54
N MET A 182 7.85 20.07 -1.79
CA MET A 182 8.07 20.03 -0.33
C MET A 182 6.93 19.31 0.43
N GLY A 183 5.73 19.28 -0.15
CA GLY A 183 4.57 18.56 0.38
C GLY A 183 4.52 17.08 -0.01
N SER A 184 5.41 16.58 -0.86
CA SER A 184 5.36 15.17 -1.23
C SER A 184 5.46 14.26 0.00
N ILE A 185 4.77 13.11 -0.02
CA ILE A 185 4.80 12.16 1.10
C ILE A 185 6.23 11.74 1.42
N LEU A 186 7.10 11.61 0.41
CA LEU A 186 8.54 11.38 0.59
C LEU A 186 9.18 12.45 1.49
N ASN A 187 8.94 13.73 1.21
CA ASN A 187 9.54 14.82 1.96
C ASN A 187 8.95 14.96 3.37
N LEU A 188 7.62 14.90 3.50
CA LEU A 188 6.95 15.03 4.79
C LEU A 188 7.27 13.82 5.70
N SER A 189 7.25 12.60 5.18
CA SER A 189 7.60 11.42 5.98
C SER A 189 9.08 11.40 6.39
N ASN A 190 10.00 11.86 5.53
CA ASN A 190 11.41 12.04 5.90
C ASN A 190 11.56 13.01 7.08
N ARG A 191 10.86 14.15 7.05
CA ARG A 191 10.89 15.16 8.13
C ARG A 191 10.22 14.67 9.40
N ALA A 192 9.25 13.76 9.28
CA ALA A 192 8.59 13.13 10.42
C ALA A 192 9.48 12.10 11.12
N ILE A 193 10.29 11.36 10.37
CA ILE A 193 11.17 10.31 10.92
C ILE A 193 12.48 10.90 11.43
N HIS A 194 13.07 11.85 10.69
CA HIS A 194 14.39 12.37 10.99
C HIS A 194 14.31 13.74 11.68
N PRO A 195 14.92 13.91 12.87
CA PRO A 195 15.01 15.22 13.52
C PRO A 195 15.74 16.27 12.66
N VAL A 196 16.71 15.84 11.85
CA VAL A 196 17.46 16.69 10.91
C VAL A 196 17.55 16.00 9.55
N THR A 197 17.35 16.76 8.50
CA THR A 197 17.46 16.33 7.09
C THR A 197 18.46 17.23 6.35
N THR A 198 19.28 16.63 5.48
CA THR A 198 20.41 17.31 4.83
C THR A 198 20.29 17.44 3.32
N ARG A 199 19.31 16.80 2.68
CA ARG A 199 19.15 16.87 1.22
C ARG A 199 18.66 18.26 0.82
N PRO A 200 19.13 18.85 -0.30
CA PRO A 200 18.81 20.22 -0.67
C PRO A 200 17.30 20.53 -0.69
N TRP A 201 16.51 19.60 -1.21
CA TRP A 201 15.06 19.72 -1.35
C TRP A 201 14.26 19.36 -0.08
N ASN A 202 14.92 19.02 1.04
CA ASN A 202 14.22 18.78 2.30
C ASN A 202 15.04 19.23 3.53
N LYS A 203 16.02 20.11 3.33
CA LYS A 203 17.00 20.47 4.35
C LYS A 203 16.32 21.16 5.53
N THR A 204 16.66 20.74 6.75
CA THR A 204 16.21 21.43 7.96
C THR A 204 16.82 22.83 8.03
N GLY A 205 15.99 23.82 8.36
CA GLY A 205 16.43 25.21 8.54
C GLY A 205 17.34 25.40 9.75
N GLU A 206 17.99 26.56 9.84
CA GLU A 206 18.82 26.92 10.98
C GLU A 206 18.02 26.92 12.29
N MET A 207 18.67 26.46 13.38
CA MET A 207 18.08 26.38 14.73
C MET A 207 16.73 25.64 14.79
N ASN A 208 16.53 24.62 13.93
CA ASN A 208 15.28 23.87 13.85
C ASN A 208 15.55 22.35 13.87
N PHE A 209 14.60 21.57 14.40
CA PHE A 209 14.56 20.12 14.37
C PHE A 209 13.25 19.63 13.72
N ASN A 210 13.16 19.73 12.39
CA ASN A 210 12.00 19.34 11.58
C ASN A 210 10.66 19.50 12.31
N PHE A 211 9.91 18.41 12.56
CA PHE A 211 8.61 18.47 13.21
C PHE A 211 8.65 18.34 14.74
N MET A 212 9.83 18.27 15.36
CA MET A 212 9.96 18.28 16.83
C MET A 212 9.41 19.59 17.43
N PHE A 213 9.47 20.68 16.67
CA PHE A 213 8.94 21.99 17.04
C PHE A 213 7.63 22.34 16.31
N ALA A 214 6.91 21.35 15.78
CA ALA A 214 5.66 21.60 15.08
C ALA A 214 4.64 22.31 15.99
N THR A 215 4.15 23.45 15.54
CA THR A 215 3.13 24.25 16.20
C THR A 215 1.73 23.76 15.84
N HIS A 216 0.69 24.30 16.49
CA HIS A 216 -0.69 23.98 16.13
C HIS A 216 -1.01 24.33 14.66
N ALA A 217 -0.52 25.48 14.17
CA ALA A 217 -0.69 25.89 12.78
C ALA A 217 -0.01 24.90 11.81
N ASP A 218 1.17 24.37 12.16
CA ASP A 218 1.82 23.32 11.37
C ASP A 218 0.95 22.06 11.31
N ILE A 219 0.32 21.68 12.42
CA ILE A 219 -0.59 20.52 12.47
C ILE A 219 -1.84 20.75 11.60
N GLU A 220 -2.42 21.95 11.64
CA GLU A 220 -3.56 22.33 10.77
C GLU A 220 -3.20 22.20 9.28
N HIS A 221 -2.04 22.73 8.88
CA HIS A 221 -1.53 22.58 7.51
C HIS A 221 -1.27 21.11 7.14
N LEU A 222 -0.73 20.32 8.06
CA LEU A 222 -0.51 18.90 7.85
C LEU A 222 -1.83 18.14 7.67
N TRP A 223 -2.89 18.48 8.40
CA TRP A 223 -4.24 17.93 8.21
C TRP A 223 -4.80 18.27 6.83
N GLN A 224 -4.77 19.55 6.47
CA GLN A 224 -5.24 20.02 5.17
C GLN A 224 -4.57 19.24 4.03
N HIS A 225 -3.23 19.13 4.11
CA HIS A 225 -2.45 18.38 3.14
C HIS A 225 -2.79 16.88 3.14
N TYR A 226 -2.91 16.28 4.33
CA TYR A 226 -3.18 14.86 4.50
C TYR A 226 -4.49 14.47 3.79
N TYR A 227 -5.57 15.21 4.04
CA TYR A 227 -6.88 14.90 3.44
C TYR A 227 -7.05 15.43 2.01
N ALA A 228 -6.17 16.30 1.53
CA ALA A 228 -6.15 16.70 0.12
C ALA A 228 -5.63 15.57 -0.80
N TYR A 229 -4.65 14.78 -0.36
CA TYR A 229 -4.03 13.74 -1.18
C TYR A 229 -4.51 12.33 -0.88
N LEU A 230 -4.74 12.02 0.40
CA LEU A 230 -4.96 10.64 0.83
C LEU A 230 -6.12 9.93 0.12
N PRO A 231 -7.30 10.55 -0.11
CA PRO A 231 -8.37 9.91 -0.85
C PRO A 231 -7.97 9.39 -2.23
N ALA A 232 -7.26 10.22 -3.00
CA ALA A 232 -6.84 9.88 -4.35
C ALA A 232 -5.78 8.77 -4.33
N ILE A 233 -4.83 8.83 -3.40
CA ILE A 233 -3.82 7.79 -3.19
C ILE A 233 -4.50 6.47 -2.80
N LEU A 234 -5.44 6.49 -1.86
CA LEU A 234 -6.15 5.28 -1.43
C LEU A 234 -6.98 4.66 -2.55
N LEU A 235 -7.70 5.47 -3.33
CA LEU A 235 -8.43 4.96 -4.50
C LEU A 235 -7.48 4.32 -5.52
N PHE A 236 -6.31 4.93 -5.73
CA PHE A 236 -5.26 4.35 -6.55
C PHE A 236 -4.83 2.97 -6.06
N TYR A 237 -4.57 2.82 -4.76
CA TYR A 237 -4.19 1.54 -4.16
C TYR A 237 -5.28 0.49 -4.24
N VAL A 238 -6.53 0.87 -3.97
CA VAL A 238 -7.67 -0.05 -4.05
C VAL A 238 -7.75 -0.66 -5.44
N GLU A 239 -7.68 0.16 -6.48
CA GLU A 239 -7.73 -0.33 -7.85
C GLU A 239 -6.48 -1.13 -8.23
N LEU A 240 -5.28 -0.70 -7.80
CA LEU A 240 -4.05 -1.44 -8.08
C LEU A 240 -4.07 -2.83 -7.45
N PHE A 241 -4.39 -2.94 -6.16
CA PHE A 241 -4.51 -4.24 -5.48
C PHE A 241 -5.60 -5.11 -6.10
N ASN A 242 -6.77 -4.55 -6.41
CA ASN A 242 -7.84 -5.30 -7.09
C ASN A 242 -7.33 -5.88 -8.40
N ASN A 243 -6.76 -5.06 -9.29
CA ASN A 243 -6.26 -5.55 -10.57
C ASN A 243 -5.17 -6.61 -10.38
N THR A 244 -4.17 -6.34 -9.54
CA THR A 244 -3.06 -7.28 -9.30
C THR A 244 -3.57 -8.63 -8.79
N ILE A 245 -4.46 -8.66 -7.81
CA ILE A 245 -4.96 -9.91 -7.21
C ILE A 245 -5.84 -10.67 -8.21
N PHE A 246 -6.77 -10.00 -8.88
CA PHE A 246 -7.67 -10.67 -9.83
C PHE A 246 -6.93 -11.18 -11.08
N CYS A 247 -5.84 -10.54 -11.49
CA CYS A 247 -4.98 -11.03 -12.57
C CYS A 247 -4.09 -12.19 -12.13
N LEU A 248 -3.39 -12.07 -10.98
CA LEU A 248 -2.42 -13.07 -10.55
C LEU A 248 -3.06 -14.40 -10.11
N PHE A 249 -4.27 -14.34 -9.59
CA PHE A 249 -4.95 -15.51 -9.01
C PHE A 249 -6.24 -15.84 -9.74
N GLU A 250 -6.30 -15.58 -11.05
CA GLU A 250 -7.52 -15.74 -11.85
C GLU A 250 -8.12 -17.16 -11.84
N SER A 251 -7.31 -18.17 -11.49
CA SER A 251 -7.70 -19.57 -11.38
C SER A 251 -8.26 -19.95 -10.01
N GLU A 252 -8.01 -19.14 -8.97
CA GLU A 252 -8.45 -19.38 -7.60
C GLU A 252 -9.55 -18.41 -7.14
N ILE A 253 -9.61 -17.21 -7.75
CA ILE A 253 -10.57 -16.17 -7.38
C ILE A 253 -11.87 -16.28 -8.16
N ASP A 254 -13.00 -16.11 -7.46
CA ASP A 254 -14.30 -15.93 -8.10
C ASP A 254 -14.36 -14.57 -8.84
N LYS A 255 -14.41 -14.62 -10.17
CA LYS A 255 -14.43 -13.43 -11.04
C LYS A 255 -15.69 -12.57 -10.82
N ASP A 256 -16.77 -13.13 -10.30
CA ASP A 256 -18.01 -12.41 -9.98
C ASP A 256 -17.87 -11.50 -8.74
N LEU A 257 -16.75 -11.61 -8.00
CA LEU A 257 -16.43 -10.70 -6.91
C LEU A 257 -15.93 -9.34 -7.41
N TYR A 258 -15.34 -9.26 -8.61
CA TYR A 258 -14.77 -8.02 -9.11
C TYR A 258 -15.83 -6.93 -9.29
N PRO A 259 -16.95 -7.16 -10.01
CA PRO A 259 -18.00 -6.15 -10.16
C PRO A 259 -18.56 -5.67 -8.81
N LYS A 260 -18.74 -6.58 -7.85
CA LYS A 260 -19.24 -6.26 -6.50
C LYS A 260 -18.28 -5.33 -5.75
N LYS A 261 -16.96 -5.50 -5.90
CA LYS A 261 -15.99 -4.56 -5.33
C LYS A 261 -16.07 -3.19 -6.01
N ILE A 262 -16.21 -3.16 -7.32
CA ILE A 262 -16.35 -1.90 -8.07
C ILE A 262 -17.60 -1.13 -7.62
N GLU A 263 -18.75 -1.79 -7.46
CA GLU A 263 -19.98 -1.18 -6.95
C GLU A 263 -19.75 -0.52 -5.57
N LYS A 264 -19.13 -1.24 -4.63
CA LYS A 264 -18.79 -0.68 -3.31
C LYS A 264 -17.88 0.55 -3.40
N ILE A 265 -16.88 0.52 -4.28
CA ILE A 265 -15.96 1.65 -4.46
C ILE A 265 -16.73 2.86 -5.00
N VAL A 266 -17.60 2.66 -6.00
CA VAL A 266 -18.45 3.72 -6.54
C VAL A 266 -19.36 4.31 -5.46
N ASP A 267 -19.99 3.46 -4.63
CA ASP A 267 -20.83 3.89 -3.52
C ASP A 267 -20.05 4.74 -2.50
N ILE A 268 -18.84 4.33 -2.14
CA ILE A 268 -17.94 5.10 -1.25
C ILE A 268 -17.66 6.48 -1.85
N MET A 269 -17.33 6.55 -3.15
CA MET A 269 -16.98 7.79 -3.83
C MET A 269 -18.18 8.74 -4.05
N GLN A 270 -19.41 8.20 -4.09
CA GLN A 270 -20.63 8.98 -4.27
C GLN A 270 -21.22 9.53 -2.97
N LYS A 271 -20.78 9.07 -1.80
CA LYS A 271 -21.21 9.61 -0.50
C LYS A 271 -20.83 11.09 -0.40
N LYS A 272 -21.81 11.96 -0.62
CA LYS A 272 -21.63 13.42 -0.49
C LYS A 272 -21.21 13.77 0.93
N PRO A 273 -20.34 14.78 1.12
CA PRO A 273 -20.18 15.42 2.41
C PRO A 273 -21.55 15.91 2.87
N SER A 274 -22.00 15.48 4.05
CA SER A 274 -23.17 16.08 4.68
C SER A 274 -22.89 17.57 4.78
N LYS A 275 -23.66 18.40 4.05
CA LYS A 275 -23.63 19.84 4.23
C LYS A 275 -23.89 20.10 5.71
N THR A 276 -22.90 20.66 6.39
CA THR A 276 -23.00 21.13 7.76
C THR A 276 -24.20 22.08 7.84
N GLN A 277 -25.22 21.67 8.60
CA GLN A 277 -26.18 22.61 9.20
C GLN A 277 -25.56 23.16 10.49
#